data_AF-A0A0Q5L8T6-F1
#
_entry.id   AF-A0A0Q5L8T6-F1
#
_cell.length_a   1.000
_cell.length_b   1.000
_cell.length_c   1.000
_cell.angle_alpha   90.00
_cell.angle_beta   90.00
_cell.angle_gamma   90.00
#
_symmetry.space_group_name_H-M   'P 1'
#
loop_
_entity.id
_entity.type
_entity.pdbx_description
1 polymer ?
#
loop_
_entity_poly.entity_id
_entity_poly.type
_entity_poly.pdbx_seq_one_letter_code
_entity_poly.pdbx_strand_id
1 'polypeptide(L)'
;MNTRHHRRGIPVVAAVTAGLVVATGLVAASTASASAATTTLDAAAASTTLVTGDLPGWKQVLKDDFSTPLAAGSFPGPYASQWMTYDGFPDTWKIGAYDADTLSVSGGLLDMHLHTGADGVPRSAAPIPLVNGQWGGQTYGRYSVRMRADALPGYGTAFLLWDDENVWANGEINFPEGGLEGTTHAYNHQLGTPWNNDLVHDTGVSYQAWHTYTIDWTPGRISYLLDGVTVATTTTNVPRTPMHWVLQTATDGTKPAASVDGHLQIDWVSQYSYAPSTATSAPVTAPAPTPAPAPAPAPAPKPTPTPTPTPAPAPKPTPAPAPAPKTLTTTTPTVRGDVKVASTLRASADGWTPGTAVTWSWRVDGTPVPGATGSTFRVRAGDVDRRVTVVATGSAAGYTTASRTSASLLVLPTTYFSCGALNSEHPAGVAKNTSARDQVGTRTLAQPAGTTVSATVYAANARLDVDRDGLVCERR
;
A
#
# COMPACT_ATOMS: atom_id res chain seq x y z
N MET A 1 41.00 39.83 -41.58
CA MET A 1 41.85 40.88 -40.98
C MET A 1 42.64 40.26 -39.84
N ASN A 2 43.96 40.36 -39.95
CA ASN A 2 44.97 39.96 -38.96
C ASN A 2 44.78 40.72 -37.63
N THR A 3 45.08 40.06 -36.51
CA THR A 3 46.09 40.54 -35.54
C THR A 3 46.48 39.45 -34.54
N ARG A 4 47.76 39.08 -34.58
CA ARG A 4 48.49 38.37 -33.52
C ARG A 4 48.93 39.38 -32.47
N HIS A 5 49.04 38.96 -31.21
CA HIS A 5 50.10 39.43 -30.32
C HIS A 5 50.73 38.26 -29.57
N HIS A 6 52.06 38.23 -29.59
CA HIS A 6 52.94 37.31 -28.91
C HIS A 6 53.62 38.00 -27.71
N ARG A 7 54.17 37.14 -26.83
CA ARG A 7 55.30 37.31 -25.87
C ARG A 7 54.85 37.53 -24.42
N ARG A 8 55.51 37.01 -23.37
CA ARG A 8 56.62 36.06 -23.09
C ARG A 8 56.74 36.05 -21.54
N GLY A 9 57.14 34.95 -20.90
CA GLY A 9 57.66 34.99 -19.52
C GLY A 9 57.68 33.63 -18.81
N ILE A 10 58.88 33.13 -18.51
CA ILE A 10 59.30 31.94 -17.72
C ILE A 10 60.07 32.50 -16.47
N PRO A 11 60.47 31.78 -15.38
CA PRO A 11 60.08 30.51 -14.70
C PRO A 11 59.73 30.74 -13.21
N VAL A 12 59.50 29.68 -12.40
CA VAL A 12 60.32 29.35 -11.20
C VAL A 12 59.87 28.00 -10.63
N VAL A 13 60.86 27.13 -10.42
CA VAL A 13 60.79 25.85 -9.70
C VAL A 13 60.95 26.12 -8.21
N ALA A 14 60.10 25.52 -7.37
CA ALA A 14 60.40 25.30 -5.96
C ALA A 14 59.83 23.94 -5.54
N ALA A 15 60.72 23.01 -5.22
CA ALA A 15 60.42 21.75 -4.57
C ALA A 15 60.72 21.89 -3.07
N VAL A 16 59.76 21.52 -2.21
CA VAL A 16 60.01 21.23 -0.79
C VAL A 16 59.16 20.00 -0.38
N THR A 17 59.89 18.95 0.00
CA THR A 17 59.54 17.73 0.76
C THR A 17 58.81 18.04 2.09
N ALA A 18 58.02 17.22 2.79
CA ALA A 18 57.88 15.77 2.92
C ALA A 18 56.55 15.44 3.66
N GLY A 19 56.05 14.23 3.49
CA GLY A 19 55.53 13.40 4.59
C GLY A 19 54.06 13.53 4.98
N LEU A 20 53.24 12.57 4.56
CA LEU A 20 52.25 11.98 5.48
C LEU A 20 51.98 10.51 5.13
N VAL A 21 52.04 9.69 6.16
CA VAL A 21 51.80 8.24 6.21
C VAL A 21 50.42 7.90 5.65
N VAL A 22 50.37 7.13 4.55
CA VAL A 22 49.13 6.44 4.14
C VAL A 22 49.08 5.12 4.89
N ALA A 23 48.34 5.10 6.00
CA ALA A 23 47.89 3.86 6.60
C ALA A 23 46.89 3.21 5.64
N THR A 24 47.26 2.09 5.04
CA THR A 24 46.34 1.21 4.32
C THR A 24 45.38 0.56 5.31
N GLY A 25 44.31 1.27 5.65
CA GLY A 25 43.10 0.66 6.19
C GLY A 25 42.25 0.16 5.03
N LEU A 26 42.24 -1.14 4.79
CA LEU A 26 41.23 -1.76 3.94
C LEU A 26 39.86 -1.54 4.59
N VAL A 27 39.13 -0.54 4.12
CA VAL A 27 37.68 -0.47 4.33
C VAL A 27 37.05 -1.33 3.22
N ALA A 28 36.97 -2.63 3.45
CA ALA A 28 36.08 -3.49 2.69
C ALA A 28 34.65 -3.27 3.23
N ALA A 29 34.03 -2.14 2.89
CA ALA A 29 32.64 -1.85 3.20
C ALA A 29 31.76 -2.21 2.00
N SER A 30 31.06 -3.35 2.11
CA SER A 30 29.65 -3.55 1.74
C SER A 30 29.05 -2.83 0.50
N THR A 31 29.71 -2.82 -0.65
CA THR A 31 29.09 -2.32 -1.90
C THR A 31 28.26 -3.38 -2.63
N ALA A 32 28.49 -4.67 -2.36
CA ALA A 32 27.84 -5.77 -3.08
C ALA A 32 26.32 -5.88 -2.80
N SER A 33 25.88 -5.62 -1.56
CA SER A 33 24.46 -5.83 -1.17
C SER A 33 23.54 -4.71 -1.65
N ALA A 34 24.00 -3.46 -1.69
CA ALA A 34 23.22 -2.34 -2.22
C ALA A 34 23.07 -2.44 -3.75
N SER A 35 24.16 -2.80 -4.46
CA SER A 35 24.14 -2.99 -5.90
C SER A 35 23.23 -4.15 -6.32
N ALA A 36 23.24 -5.28 -5.61
CA ALA A 36 22.36 -6.41 -5.91
C ALA A 36 20.87 -6.06 -5.68
N ALA A 37 20.54 -5.33 -4.61
CA ALA A 37 19.17 -4.89 -4.32
C ALA A 37 18.62 -3.95 -5.41
N THR A 38 19.42 -2.97 -5.86
CA THR A 38 19.05 -2.09 -6.97
C THR A 38 18.84 -2.88 -8.26
N THR A 39 19.71 -3.87 -8.54
CA THR A 39 19.58 -4.73 -9.75
C THR A 39 18.28 -5.53 -9.75
N THR A 40 17.83 -6.04 -8.59
CA THR A 40 16.55 -6.77 -8.50
C THR A 40 15.32 -5.88 -8.65
N LEU A 41 15.40 -4.62 -8.20
CA LEU A 41 14.35 -3.62 -8.35
C LEU A 41 14.14 -3.25 -9.82
N ASP A 42 15.24 -2.92 -10.51
CA ASP A 42 15.22 -2.49 -11.90
C ASP A 42 14.78 -3.64 -12.80
N ALA A 43 15.22 -4.87 -12.50
CA ALA A 43 14.76 -6.07 -13.20
C ALA A 43 13.24 -6.29 -13.05
N ALA A 44 12.66 -6.01 -11.88
CA ALA A 44 11.21 -6.08 -11.69
C ALA A 44 10.47 -5.01 -12.50
N ALA A 45 11.02 -3.79 -12.57
CA ALA A 45 10.47 -2.69 -13.37
C ALA A 45 10.68 -2.87 -14.89
N ALA A 46 11.63 -3.68 -15.33
CA ALA A 46 11.84 -4.04 -16.73
C ALA A 46 11.04 -5.28 -17.18
N SER A 47 10.40 -5.98 -16.24
CA SER A 47 9.78 -7.28 -16.50
C SER A 47 8.55 -7.13 -17.40
N THR A 48 8.43 -7.99 -18.41
CA THR A 48 7.19 -8.08 -19.20
C THR A 48 6.10 -8.88 -18.51
N THR A 49 6.41 -9.53 -17.39
CA THR A 49 5.47 -10.31 -16.58
C THR A 49 5.40 -9.78 -15.15
N LEU A 50 4.24 -9.89 -14.51
CA LEU A 50 4.06 -9.45 -13.12
C LEU A 50 5.03 -10.17 -12.15
N VAL A 51 5.83 -9.40 -11.44
CA VAL A 51 6.65 -9.91 -10.33
C VAL A 51 5.79 -10.02 -9.07
N THR A 52 5.86 -11.18 -8.40
CA THR A 52 5.14 -11.45 -7.15
C THR A 52 6.11 -11.58 -5.97
N GLY A 53 5.75 -10.96 -4.84
CA GLY A 53 6.49 -11.03 -3.58
C GLY A 53 7.14 -9.70 -3.24
N ASP A 54 7.63 -9.60 -2.01
CA ASP A 54 8.33 -8.41 -1.52
C ASP A 54 9.67 -8.21 -2.23
N LEU A 55 10.06 -6.95 -2.42
CA LEU A 55 11.37 -6.57 -2.97
C LEU A 55 12.24 -5.97 -1.85
N PRO A 56 13.58 -5.93 -2.00
CA PRO A 56 14.44 -5.29 -1.02
C PRO A 56 14.03 -3.84 -0.73
N GLY A 57 13.56 -3.56 0.49
CA GLY A 57 13.10 -2.22 0.88
C GLY A 57 11.63 -1.92 0.55
N TRP A 58 10.87 -2.89 0.05
CA TRP A 58 9.50 -2.71 -0.41
C TRP A 58 8.62 -3.90 -0.07
N LYS A 59 7.39 -3.62 0.37
CA LYS A 59 6.39 -4.66 0.62
C LYS A 59 5.27 -4.56 -0.40
N GLN A 60 4.99 -5.64 -1.13
CA GLN A 60 3.95 -5.65 -2.16
C GLN A 60 2.57 -5.53 -1.49
N VAL A 61 1.79 -4.52 -1.88
CA VAL A 61 0.46 -4.22 -1.29
C VAL A 61 -0.68 -4.44 -2.26
N LEU A 62 -0.39 -4.45 -3.56
CA LEU A 62 -1.32 -4.80 -4.63
C LEU A 62 -0.53 -5.35 -5.81
N LYS A 63 -1.13 -6.32 -6.48
CA LYS A 63 -0.66 -6.88 -7.73
C LYS A 63 -1.87 -7.37 -8.52
N ASP A 64 -1.86 -7.21 -9.83
CA ASP A 64 -2.91 -7.75 -10.68
C ASP A 64 -2.36 -8.02 -12.09
N ASP A 65 -2.71 -9.20 -12.62
CA ASP A 65 -2.42 -9.66 -13.98
C ASP A 65 -3.69 -9.86 -14.81
N PHE A 66 -4.83 -9.38 -14.29
CA PHE A 66 -6.13 -9.37 -14.94
C PHE A 66 -6.55 -10.73 -15.53
N SER A 67 -6.22 -11.80 -14.81
CA SER A 67 -6.43 -13.18 -15.24
C SER A 67 -7.90 -13.65 -15.23
N THR A 68 -8.82 -12.90 -14.61
CA THR A 68 -10.26 -13.20 -14.58
C THR A 68 -11.03 -12.40 -15.63
N PRO A 69 -11.59 -13.02 -16.68
CA PRO A 69 -12.36 -12.30 -17.68
C PRO A 69 -13.55 -11.56 -17.10
N LEU A 70 -13.84 -10.38 -17.63
CA LEU A 70 -14.90 -9.50 -17.18
C LEU A 70 -15.48 -8.71 -18.37
N ALA A 71 -16.80 -8.73 -18.52
CA ALA A 71 -17.46 -7.95 -19.55
C ALA A 71 -17.39 -6.44 -19.25
N ALA A 72 -17.52 -5.62 -20.30
CA ALA A 72 -17.69 -4.18 -20.18
C ALA A 72 -18.84 -3.83 -19.20
N GLY A 73 -18.65 -2.81 -18.36
CA GLY A 73 -19.62 -2.40 -17.33
C GLY A 73 -19.77 -3.32 -16.13
N SER A 74 -18.85 -4.28 -15.97
CA SER A 74 -18.84 -5.15 -14.80
C SER A 74 -17.65 -4.92 -13.87
N PHE A 75 -16.73 -3.99 -14.20
CA PHE A 75 -15.59 -3.63 -13.34
C PHE A 75 -16.07 -2.80 -12.13
N PRO A 76 -15.55 -3.03 -10.90
CA PRO A 76 -14.47 -3.96 -10.57
C PRO A 76 -14.92 -5.42 -10.43
N GLY A 77 -16.20 -5.71 -10.17
CA GLY A 77 -16.72 -7.08 -10.12
C GLY A 77 -15.85 -8.02 -9.26
N PRO A 78 -15.26 -9.11 -9.81
CA PRO A 78 -14.37 -10.01 -9.06
C PRO A 78 -13.08 -9.33 -8.54
N TYR A 79 -12.71 -8.17 -9.10
CA TYR A 79 -11.55 -7.37 -8.71
C TYR A 79 -11.83 -6.42 -7.54
N ALA A 80 -13.05 -6.36 -7.02
CA ALA A 80 -13.47 -5.38 -6.00
C ALA A 80 -12.68 -5.44 -4.68
N SER A 81 -11.97 -6.54 -4.40
CA SER A 81 -11.06 -6.61 -3.24
C SER A 81 -9.77 -5.82 -3.41
N GLN A 82 -9.42 -5.42 -4.63
CA GLN A 82 -8.19 -4.71 -4.96
C GLN A 82 -8.44 -3.44 -5.76
N TRP A 83 -9.66 -3.22 -6.25
CA TRP A 83 -9.95 -2.15 -7.18
C TRP A 83 -11.27 -1.46 -6.91
N MET A 84 -11.30 -0.19 -7.27
CA MET A 84 -12.49 0.60 -7.49
C MET A 84 -12.30 1.43 -8.77
N THR A 85 -13.29 2.24 -9.13
CA THR A 85 -13.21 3.12 -10.32
C THR A 85 -13.97 4.40 -10.08
N TYR A 86 -13.57 5.47 -10.76
CA TYR A 86 -14.46 6.61 -10.99
C TYR A 86 -15.59 6.23 -11.92
N ASP A 87 -16.75 6.85 -11.70
CA ASP A 87 -17.96 6.53 -12.45
C ASP A 87 -19.01 7.66 -12.34
N GLY A 88 -19.64 7.99 -13.47
CA GLY A 88 -20.84 8.83 -13.55
C GLY A 88 -20.63 10.34 -13.36
N PHE A 89 -19.39 10.85 -13.39
CA PHE A 89 -19.11 12.28 -13.25
C PHE A 89 -18.18 12.83 -14.34
N PRO A 90 -18.18 14.16 -14.59
CA PRO A 90 -17.36 14.77 -15.63
C PRO A 90 -15.87 14.46 -15.44
N ASP A 91 -15.17 14.25 -16.55
CA ASP A 91 -13.73 14.01 -16.51
C ASP A 91 -12.95 15.28 -16.13
N THR A 92 -11.62 15.17 -16.06
CA THR A 92 -10.72 16.26 -15.61
C THR A 92 -10.97 17.58 -16.34
N TRP A 93 -11.23 17.53 -17.65
CA TRP A 93 -11.49 18.71 -18.48
C TRP A 93 -12.96 19.07 -18.59
N LYS A 94 -13.85 18.25 -18.01
CA LYS A 94 -15.31 18.40 -18.02
C LYS A 94 -15.88 18.39 -19.45
N ILE A 95 -15.16 17.76 -20.37
CA ILE A 95 -15.58 17.57 -21.77
C ILE A 95 -16.17 16.18 -21.93
N GLY A 96 -15.53 15.18 -21.33
CA GLY A 96 -16.02 13.81 -21.23
C GLY A 96 -16.58 13.49 -19.84
N ALA A 97 -16.80 12.20 -19.61
CA ALA A 97 -17.21 11.66 -18.32
C ALA A 97 -16.42 10.38 -18.01
N TYR A 98 -16.02 10.22 -16.74
CA TYR A 98 -15.56 8.92 -16.27
C TYR A 98 -16.73 7.97 -16.23
N ASP A 99 -16.57 6.83 -16.89
CA ASP A 99 -17.63 5.86 -17.12
C ASP A 99 -17.07 4.45 -16.91
N ALA A 100 -17.49 3.80 -15.83
CA ALA A 100 -17.03 2.45 -15.51
C ALA A 100 -17.43 1.41 -16.58
N ASP A 101 -18.42 1.72 -17.42
CA ASP A 101 -18.85 0.83 -18.50
C ASP A 101 -17.83 0.69 -19.62
N THR A 102 -16.83 1.57 -19.66
CA THR A 102 -15.68 1.47 -20.57
C THR A 102 -14.67 0.40 -20.17
N LEU A 103 -14.74 -0.14 -18.94
CA LEU A 103 -13.76 -1.07 -18.41
C LEU A 103 -14.17 -2.52 -18.65
N SER A 104 -13.27 -3.30 -19.23
CA SER A 104 -13.43 -4.75 -19.39
C SER A 104 -12.12 -5.50 -19.13
N VAL A 105 -12.20 -6.82 -18.93
CA VAL A 105 -11.01 -7.67 -18.83
C VAL A 105 -11.13 -8.83 -19.80
N SER A 106 -10.15 -8.97 -20.69
CA SER A 106 -10.09 -10.08 -21.63
C SER A 106 -8.65 -10.42 -22.00
N GLY A 107 -8.37 -11.71 -22.18
CA GLY A 107 -7.04 -12.16 -22.60
C GLY A 107 -5.90 -11.83 -21.62
N GLY A 108 -6.19 -11.62 -20.33
CA GLY A 108 -5.20 -11.20 -19.34
C GLY A 108 -4.92 -9.69 -19.34
N LEU A 109 -5.76 -8.88 -19.99
CA LEU A 109 -5.59 -7.44 -20.08
C LEU A 109 -6.81 -6.72 -19.46
N LEU A 110 -6.56 -5.71 -18.65
CA LEU A 110 -7.55 -4.67 -18.37
C LEU A 110 -7.59 -3.72 -19.57
N ASP A 111 -8.78 -3.51 -20.12
CA ASP A 111 -9.03 -2.68 -21.28
C ASP A 111 -9.90 -1.48 -20.89
N MET A 112 -9.45 -0.29 -21.25
CA MET A 112 -10.20 0.96 -21.20
C MET A 112 -10.64 1.31 -22.63
N HIS A 113 -11.92 1.10 -22.94
CA HIS A 113 -12.47 1.44 -24.26
C HIS A 113 -12.91 2.91 -24.31
N LEU A 114 -12.08 3.75 -24.93
CA LEU A 114 -12.30 5.18 -25.05
C LEU A 114 -13.04 5.48 -26.36
N HIS A 115 -14.24 6.04 -26.24
CA HIS A 115 -15.09 6.33 -27.39
C HIS A 115 -16.08 7.45 -27.06
N THR A 116 -16.68 8.04 -28.09
CA THR A 116 -17.82 8.94 -27.90
C THR A 116 -19.12 8.14 -27.83
N GLY A 117 -19.84 8.25 -26.71
CA GLY A 117 -21.14 7.58 -26.54
C GLY A 117 -22.20 8.09 -27.53
N ALA A 118 -23.31 7.36 -27.66
CA ALA A 118 -24.42 7.74 -28.53
C ALA A 118 -25.05 9.11 -28.17
N ASP A 119 -24.86 9.56 -26.92
CA ASP A 119 -25.25 10.87 -26.42
C ASP A 119 -24.24 12.00 -26.76
N GLY A 120 -23.17 11.67 -27.49
CA GLY A 120 -22.15 12.62 -27.92
C GLY A 120 -21.14 13.01 -26.83
N VAL A 121 -21.15 12.31 -25.69
CA VAL A 121 -20.22 12.52 -24.57
C VAL A 121 -19.03 11.55 -24.72
N PRO A 122 -17.78 12.06 -24.78
CA PRO A 122 -16.58 11.23 -24.71
C PRO A 122 -16.54 10.45 -23.38
N ARG A 123 -16.33 9.14 -23.49
CA ARG A 123 -16.20 8.21 -22.36
C ARG A 123 -14.74 8.03 -22.01
N SER A 124 -14.46 8.12 -20.72
CA SER A 124 -13.15 8.12 -20.08
C SER A 124 -13.13 7.08 -18.97
N ALA A 125 -11.95 6.70 -18.48
CA ALA A 125 -11.81 5.64 -17.48
C ALA A 125 -10.77 6.01 -16.41
N ALA A 126 -11.01 5.62 -15.17
CA ALA A 126 -10.05 5.81 -14.09
C ALA A 126 -10.19 4.73 -13.01
N PRO A 127 -9.69 3.51 -13.27
CA PRO A 127 -9.58 2.48 -12.25
C PRO A 127 -8.52 2.86 -11.22
N ILE A 128 -8.77 2.47 -9.97
CA ILE A 128 -8.02 2.90 -8.79
C ILE A 128 -7.62 1.65 -8.00
N PRO A 129 -6.31 1.35 -7.96
CA PRO A 129 -5.75 0.33 -7.09
C PRO A 129 -5.95 0.66 -5.60
N LEU A 130 -6.37 -0.33 -4.82
CA LEU A 130 -6.55 -0.23 -3.37
C LEU A 130 -5.31 -0.72 -2.63
N VAL A 131 -4.90 0.00 -1.57
CA VAL A 131 -3.76 -0.40 -0.75
C VAL A 131 -4.18 -1.50 0.23
N ASN A 132 -3.72 -2.74 0.01
CA ASN A 132 -4.17 -3.93 0.77
C ASN A 132 -5.71 -4.07 0.81
N GLY A 133 -6.37 -3.73 -0.30
CA GLY A 133 -7.83 -3.78 -0.42
C GLY A 133 -8.59 -2.75 0.39
N GLN A 134 -7.94 -1.65 0.78
CA GLN A 134 -8.55 -0.54 1.50
C GLN A 134 -8.48 0.74 0.68
N TRP A 135 -9.52 1.57 0.80
CA TRP A 135 -9.53 2.93 0.26
C TRP A 135 -8.51 3.81 1.00
N GLY A 136 -7.92 4.73 0.26
CA GLY A 136 -6.80 5.54 0.68
C GLY A 136 -5.49 5.01 0.10
N GLY A 137 -4.54 5.92 0.02
CA GLY A 137 -3.21 5.69 -0.47
C GLY A 137 -2.22 5.28 0.62
N GLN A 138 -0.97 5.58 0.33
CA GLN A 138 0.15 5.35 1.23
C GLN A 138 1.14 6.50 1.05
N THR A 139 1.96 6.77 2.06
CA THR A 139 3.10 7.68 1.89
C THR A 139 4.29 6.87 1.40
N TYR A 140 4.85 7.27 0.26
CA TYR A 140 5.93 6.58 -0.44
C TYR A 140 5.51 5.23 -1.03
N GLY A 141 6.18 4.80 -2.11
CA GLY A 141 5.84 3.56 -2.78
C GLY A 141 6.58 3.36 -4.09
N ARG A 142 6.51 2.13 -4.58
CA ARG A 142 6.84 1.79 -5.96
C ARG A 142 5.54 1.48 -6.67
N TYR A 143 5.28 2.14 -7.78
CA TYR A 143 4.04 2.00 -8.57
C TYR A 143 4.45 1.65 -9.99
N SER A 144 4.16 0.44 -10.44
CA SER A 144 4.57 -0.09 -11.73
C SER A 144 3.36 -0.54 -12.53
N VAL A 145 3.31 -0.16 -13.79
CA VAL A 145 2.26 -0.56 -14.73
C VAL A 145 2.87 -0.87 -16.08
N ARG A 146 2.47 -2.00 -16.67
CA ARG A 146 2.78 -2.31 -18.07
C ARG A 146 1.57 -2.06 -18.92
N MET A 147 1.69 -1.13 -19.86
CA MET A 147 0.57 -0.70 -20.68
C MET A 147 0.97 -0.33 -22.11
N ARG A 148 -0.04 -0.21 -22.97
CA ARG A 148 0.00 0.49 -24.26
C ARG A 148 -1.36 1.16 -24.51
N ALA A 149 -1.43 2.05 -25.48
CA ALA A 149 -2.69 2.59 -25.98
C ALA A 149 -2.67 2.77 -27.49
N ASP A 150 -3.83 2.69 -28.12
CA ASP A 150 -3.99 3.15 -29.50
C ASP A 150 -3.73 4.66 -29.60
N ALA A 151 -3.48 5.17 -30.81
CA ALA A 151 -3.39 6.61 -31.03
C ALA A 151 -4.79 7.23 -31.04
N LEU A 152 -5.14 7.96 -29.98
CA LEU A 152 -6.49 8.48 -29.73
C LEU A 152 -6.47 10.00 -29.55
N PRO A 153 -6.55 10.78 -30.65
CA PRO A 153 -6.55 12.24 -30.58
C PRO A 153 -7.70 12.79 -29.72
N GLY A 154 -7.38 13.76 -28.85
CA GLY A 154 -8.32 14.33 -27.89
C GLY A 154 -8.45 13.56 -26.58
N TYR A 155 -7.77 12.42 -26.44
CA TYR A 155 -7.62 11.69 -25.19
C TYR A 155 -6.20 11.77 -24.67
N GLY A 156 -6.05 11.81 -23.35
CA GLY A 156 -4.78 11.79 -22.65
C GLY A 156 -4.87 10.97 -21.37
N THR A 157 -3.71 10.58 -20.86
CA THR A 157 -3.61 9.89 -19.57
C THR A 157 -2.77 10.71 -18.59
N ALA A 158 -3.05 10.53 -17.31
CA ALA A 158 -2.24 11.00 -16.19
C ALA A 158 -2.34 9.94 -15.10
N PHE A 159 -1.44 8.95 -15.13
CA PHE A 159 -1.43 7.94 -14.06
C PHE A 159 -0.76 8.56 -12.84
N LEU A 160 -1.60 9.00 -11.91
CA LEU A 160 -1.27 10.04 -10.95
C LEU A 160 -1.36 9.52 -9.51
N LEU A 161 -0.43 10.00 -8.68
CA LEU A 161 -0.52 9.93 -7.23
C LEU A 161 -1.16 11.22 -6.73
N TRP A 162 -2.38 11.10 -6.24
CA TRP A 162 -3.17 12.22 -5.72
C TRP A 162 -3.24 12.21 -4.21
N ASP A 163 -3.18 13.39 -3.61
CA ASP A 163 -3.31 13.56 -2.16
C ASP A 163 -4.64 13.01 -1.63
N ASP A 164 -4.56 12.17 -0.60
CA ASP A 164 -5.73 11.51 0.01
C ASP A 164 -6.70 12.50 0.67
N GLU A 165 -6.21 13.67 1.10
CA GLU A 165 -7.06 14.74 1.64
C GLU A 165 -7.64 15.62 0.53
N ASN A 166 -7.36 15.29 -0.74
CA ASN A 166 -7.79 16.03 -1.91
C ASN A 166 -7.29 17.48 -1.91
N VAL A 167 -6.06 17.70 -1.43
CA VAL A 167 -5.40 19.01 -1.38
C VAL A 167 -4.24 19.03 -2.38
N TRP A 168 -4.49 19.62 -3.56
CA TRP A 168 -3.49 19.68 -4.64
C TRP A 168 -2.16 20.33 -4.21
N ALA A 169 -2.22 21.29 -3.28
CA ALA A 169 -1.04 21.95 -2.72
C ALA A 169 -0.09 21.00 -1.96
N ASN A 170 -0.54 19.80 -1.60
CA ASN A 170 0.31 18.75 -1.03
C ASN A 170 1.14 18.01 -2.10
N GLY A 171 0.97 18.37 -3.37
CA GLY A 171 1.69 17.85 -4.53
C GLY A 171 0.87 16.85 -5.34
N GLU A 172 1.46 16.43 -6.45
CA GLU A 172 0.95 15.44 -7.39
C GLU A 172 2.15 14.87 -8.17
N ILE A 173 2.14 13.56 -8.42
CA ILE A 173 3.23 12.83 -9.09
C ILE A 173 2.61 11.99 -10.22
N ASN A 174 3.02 12.22 -11.47
CA ASN A 174 2.36 11.61 -12.63
C ASN A 174 3.36 10.86 -13.49
N PHE A 175 3.06 9.59 -13.80
CA PHE A 175 3.81 8.82 -14.80
C PHE A 175 3.08 7.53 -15.22
N PRO A 176 2.79 7.32 -16.52
CA PRO A 176 2.96 8.29 -17.61
C PRO A 176 1.87 9.37 -17.62
N GLU A 177 2.19 10.53 -18.19
CA GLU A 177 1.23 11.59 -18.50
C GLU A 177 1.40 12.11 -19.94
N GLY A 178 0.30 12.51 -20.57
CA GLY A 178 0.29 13.16 -21.88
C GLY A 178 -0.86 12.69 -22.78
N GLY A 179 -1.04 13.35 -23.92
CA GLY A 179 -1.98 12.96 -24.96
C GLY A 179 -1.61 11.60 -25.58
N LEU A 180 -2.61 10.75 -25.85
CA LEU A 180 -2.40 9.38 -26.32
C LEU A 180 -1.85 9.30 -27.76
N GLU A 181 -1.91 10.38 -28.54
CA GLU A 181 -1.25 10.49 -29.85
C GLU A 181 0.21 10.97 -29.77
N GLY A 182 0.68 11.37 -28.59
CA GLY A 182 2.00 11.95 -28.37
C GLY A 182 3.00 11.01 -27.69
N THR A 183 3.92 11.63 -26.94
CA THR A 183 4.92 10.94 -26.13
C THR A 183 4.55 10.94 -24.65
N THR A 184 5.10 10.00 -23.90
CA THR A 184 4.86 9.88 -22.47
C THR A 184 5.79 10.78 -21.66
N HIS A 185 5.25 11.40 -20.62
CA HIS A 185 5.98 12.33 -19.77
C HIS A 185 5.89 11.94 -18.30
N ALA A 186 6.90 12.31 -17.52
CA ALA A 186 6.87 12.32 -16.07
C ALA A 186 6.71 13.75 -15.56
N TYR A 187 5.81 13.95 -14.58
CA TYR A 187 5.59 15.23 -13.92
C TYR A 187 5.69 15.11 -12.40
N ASN A 188 6.33 16.10 -11.78
CA ASN A 188 6.23 16.36 -10.34
C ASN A 188 5.73 17.80 -10.15
N HIS A 189 4.56 17.96 -9.52
CA HIS A 189 3.98 19.27 -9.26
C HIS A 189 4.60 19.92 -8.01
N GLN A 190 4.72 21.25 -8.01
CA GLN A 190 5.31 21.97 -6.87
C GLN A 190 4.38 21.94 -5.65
N LEU A 191 4.96 21.75 -4.47
CA LEU A 191 4.21 21.90 -3.21
C LEU A 191 3.78 23.36 -3.03
N GLY A 192 2.57 23.58 -2.53
CA GLY A 192 1.99 24.92 -2.32
C GLY A 192 1.44 25.58 -3.59
N THR A 193 2.16 25.46 -4.71
CA THR A 193 1.78 26.07 -6.01
C THR A 193 1.74 25.03 -7.13
N PRO A 194 0.83 24.05 -7.07
CA PRO A 194 0.88 22.85 -7.91
C PRO A 194 0.50 23.07 -9.37
N TRP A 195 0.00 24.25 -9.73
CA TRP A 195 -0.12 24.69 -11.12
C TRP A 195 1.24 24.90 -11.81
N ASN A 196 2.34 24.91 -11.04
CA ASN A 196 3.70 24.88 -11.56
C ASN A 196 4.30 23.49 -11.38
N ASN A 197 5.20 23.12 -12.31
CA ASN A 197 5.94 21.87 -12.25
C ASN A 197 7.34 22.08 -11.65
N ASP A 198 7.74 21.17 -10.77
CA ASP A 198 9.11 21.03 -10.29
C ASP A 198 9.96 20.23 -11.28
N LEU A 199 9.34 19.20 -11.86
CA LEU A 199 9.93 18.36 -12.91
C LEU A 199 8.92 18.16 -14.02
N VAL A 200 9.39 18.31 -15.26
CA VAL A 200 8.73 17.88 -16.49
C VAL A 200 9.77 17.14 -17.31
N HIS A 201 9.53 15.88 -17.64
CA HIS A 201 10.44 15.08 -18.45
C HIS A 201 9.70 14.32 -19.53
N ASP A 202 9.95 14.67 -20.79
CA ASP A 202 9.52 13.89 -21.95
C ASP A 202 10.44 12.69 -22.12
N THR A 203 9.87 11.49 -22.11
CA THR A 203 10.62 10.24 -22.31
C THR A 203 10.97 10.01 -23.79
N GLY A 204 10.26 10.67 -24.71
CA GLY A 204 10.35 10.45 -26.15
C GLY A 204 9.71 9.15 -26.65
N VAL A 205 9.11 8.33 -25.79
CA VAL A 205 8.41 7.10 -26.20
C VAL A 205 6.92 7.33 -26.39
N SER A 206 6.34 6.67 -27.40
CA SER A 206 4.91 6.79 -27.69
C SER A 206 4.09 5.74 -26.92
N TYR A 207 2.80 6.03 -26.72
CA TYR A 207 1.88 5.12 -26.06
C TYR A 207 1.57 3.84 -26.86
N GLN A 208 1.86 3.81 -28.18
CA GLN A 208 1.47 2.71 -29.06
C GLN A 208 2.28 1.42 -28.84
N ALA A 209 3.46 1.54 -28.24
CA ALA A 209 4.27 0.40 -27.85
C ALA A 209 4.01 -0.01 -26.40
N TRP A 210 4.17 -1.30 -26.12
CA TRP A 210 4.15 -1.80 -24.75
C TRP A 210 5.38 -1.33 -23.99
N HIS A 211 5.15 -0.64 -22.88
CA HIS A 211 6.19 -0.19 -21.97
C HIS A 211 5.77 -0.40 -20.52
N THR A 212 6.77 -0.48 -19.65
CA THR A 212 6.58 -0.49 -18.21
C THR A 212 6.97 0.86 -17.62
N TYR A 213 6.02 1.54 -17.00
CA TYR A 213 6.21 2.82 -16.34
C TYR A 213 6.25 2.59 -14.84
N THR A 214 7.31 3.09 -14.18
CA THR A 214 7.47 2.93 -12.73
C THR A 214 7.79 4.25 -12.05
N ILE A 215 7.07 4.54 -10.96
CA ILE A 215 7.37 5.63 -10.01
C ILE A 215 7.98 5.01 -8.76
N ASP A 216 9.21 5.41 -8.44
CA ASP A 216 9.87 5.16 -7.15
C ASP A 216 9.81 6.41 -6.30
N TRP A 217 8.82 6.47 -5.40
CA TRP A 217 8.66 7.55 -4.45
C TRP A 217 9.14 7.10 -3.07
N THR A 218 10.18 7.78 -2.57
CA THR A 218 10.83 7.50 -1.28
C THR A 218 10.98 8.80 -0.49
N PRO A 219 11.31 8.76 0.81
CA PRO A 219 11.58 9.97 1.57
C PRO A 219 12.64 10.85 0.90
N GLY A 220 12.21 12.02 0.40
CA GLY A 220 13.08 13.02 -0.21
C GLY A 220 13.54 12.74 -1.65
N ARG A 221 12.99 11.72 -2.33
CA ARG A 221 13.31 11.44 -3.74
C ARG A 221 12.15 10.79 -4.48
N ILE A 222 11.92 11.23 -5.72
CA ILE A 222 11.10 10.55 -6.71
C ILE A 222 11.99 10.18 -7.89
N SER A 223 11.93 8.92 -8.34
CA SER A 223 12.61 8.45 -9.55
C SER A 223 11.59 7.84 -10.49
N TYR A 224 11.72 8.10 -11.79
CA TYR A 224 10.84 7.60 -12.83
C TYR A 224 11.62 6.63 -13.70
N LEU A 225 11.11 5.42 -13.87
CA LEU A 225 11.76 4.37 -14.65
C LEU A 225 10.88 3.93 -15.81
N LEU A 226 11.44 3.95 -17.02
CA LEU A 226 10.84 3.39 -18.22
C LEU A 226 11.56 2.07 -18.53
N ASP A 227 10.81 0.97 -18.57
CA ASP A 227 11.34 -0.38 -18.82
C ASP A 227 12.53 -0.74 -17.90
N GLY A 228 12.42 -0.34 -16.63
CA GLY A 228 13.44 -0.53 -15.60
C GLY A 228 14.66 0.40 -15.69
N VAL A 229 14.69 1.34 -16.65
CA VAL A 229 15.75 2.35 -16.76
C VAL A 229 15.27 3.66 -16.16
N THR A 230 15.99 4.21 -15.19
CA THR A 230 15.69 5.54 -14.64
C THR A 230 15.86 6.62 -15.72
N VAL A 231 14.77 7.27 -16.10
CA VAL A 231 14.75 8.35 -17.10
C VAL A 231 14.76 9.74 -16.47
N ALA A 232 14.21 9.87 -15.26
CA ALA A 232 14.18 11.13 -14.53
C ALA A 232 14.23 10.92 -13.01
N THR A 233 14.68 11.93 -12.28
CA THR A 233 14.71 11.92 -10.81
C THR A 233 14.61 13.35 -10.28
N THR A 234 13.87 13.55 -9.19
CA THR A 234 13.85 14.81 -8.43
C THR A 234 14.02 14.55 -6.93
N THR A 235 14.64 15.51 -6.25
CA THR A 235 14.73 15.59 -4.79
C THR A 235 14.10 16.87 -4.23
N THR A 236 13.50 17.69 -5.10
CA THR A 236 12.82 18.94 -4.78
C THR A 236 11.32 18.71 -4.78
N ASN A 237 10.59 19.46 -3.95
CA ASN A 237 9.13 19.40 -3.86
C ASN A 237 8.56 17.97 -3.77
N VAL A 238 9.24 17.07 -3.06
CA VAL A 238 8.79 15.68 -2.90
C VAL A 238 7.63 15.65 -1.90
N PRO A 239 6.42 15.19 -2.30
CA PRO A 239 5.27 15.05 -1.42
C PRO A 239 5.56 14.16 -0.22
N ARG A 240 4.84 14.40 0.88
CA ARG A 240 5.03 13.72 2.18
C ARG A 240 3.73 13.28 2.85
N THR A 241 2.59 13.60 2.25
CA THR A 241 1.27 13.14 2.69
C THR A 241 0.94 11.82 2.00
N PRO A 242 0.02 11.00 2.52
CA PRO A 242 -0.48 9.83 1.81
C PRO A 242 -1.11 10.20 0.46
N MET A 243 -0.81 9.40 -0.57
CA MET A 243 -1.38 9.57 -1.91
C MET A 243 -1.89 8.25 -2.47
N HIS A 244 -3.10 8.27 -3.03
CA HIS A 244 -3.68 7.14 -3.77
C HIS A 244 -3.32 7.23 -5.24
N TRP A 245 -3.20 6.07 -5.87
CA TRP A 245 -2.85 5.96 -7.28
C TRP A 245 -4.11 5.88 -8.12
N VAL A 246 -4.22 6.69 -9.17
CA VAL A 246 -5.34 6.69 -10.10
C VAL A 246 -4.79 6.44 -11.49
N LEU A 247 -5.28 5.40 -12.17
CA LEU A 247 -4.93 5.13 -13.56
C LEU A 247 -5.83 5.95 -14.48
N GLN A 248 -5.71 7.27 -14.38
CA GLN A 248 -6.65 8.22 -14.97
C GLN A 248 -6.41 8.40 -16.46
N THR A 249 -7.43 8.17 -17.28
CA THR A 249 -7.44 8.47 -18.70
C THR A 249 -8.69 9.26 -19.03
N ALA A 250 -8.52 10.44 -19.61
CA ALA A 250 -9.57 11.44 -19.80
C ALA A 250 -9.43 12.12 -21.16
N THR A 251 -10.36 13.02 -21.50
CA THR A 251 -10.10 13.98 -22.59
C THR A 251 -8.87 14.83 -22.25
N ASP A 252 -8.18 15.39 -23.25
CA ASP A 252 -6.93 16.15 -23.07
C ASP A 252 -7.10 17.68 -23.06
N GLY A 253 -8.34 18.14 -22.93
CA GLY A 253 -8.74 19.55 -23.12
C GLY A 253 -9.29 19.84 -24.52
N THR A 254 -9.16 18.89 -25.44
CA THR A 254 -9.84 18.90 -26.74
C THR A 254 -10.96 17.87 -26.74
N LYS A 255 -12.10 18.19 -27.36
CA LYS A 255 -13.16 17.21 -27.57
C LYS A 255 -12.76 16.25 -28.71
N PRO A 256 -12.63 14.93 -28.47
CA PRO A 256 -12.39 13.96 -29.52
C PRO A 256 -13.48 14.00 -30.60
N ALA A 257 -13.10 13.70 -31.84
CA ALA A 257 -14.10 13.49 -32.89
C ALA A 257 -14.92 12.23 -32.56
N ALA A 258 -16.21 12.21 -32.92
CA ALA A 258 -17.10 11.09 -32.63
C ALA A 258 -16.65 9.75 -33.27
N SER A 259 -15.78 9.80 -34.28
CA SER A 259 -15.17 8.62 -34.91
C SER A 259 -13.94 8.09 -34.19
N VAL A 260 -13.42 8.79 -33.17
CA VAL A 260 -12.32 8.31 -32.33
C VAL A 260 -12.88 7.23 -31.41
N ASP A 261 -12.36 6.02 -31.58
CA ASP A 261 -12.75 4.82 -30.88
C ASP A 261 -11.50 3.94 -30.77
N GLY A 262 -11.13 3.51 -29.57
CA GLY A 262 -10.04 2.56 -29.37
C GLY A 262 -9.67 2.38 -27.91
N HIS A 263 -8.49 1.82 -27.67
CA HIS A 263 -8.22 1.16 -26.40
C HIS A 263 -6.94 1.64 -25.73
N LEU A 264 -6.99 1.80 -24.41
CA LEU A 264 -5.80 1.73 -23.54
C LEU A 264 -5.82 0.38 -22.83
N GLN A 265 -4.71 -0.35 -22.93
CA GLN A 265 -4.59 -1.72 -22.44
C GLN A 265 -3.51 -1.82 -21.39
N ILE A 266 -3.84 -2.46 -20.27
CA ILE A 266 -2.94 -2.73 -19.18
C ILE A 266 -2.79 -4.24 -19.04
N ASP A 267 -1.54 -4.71 -19.08
CA ASP A 267 -1.19 -6.11 -18.92
C ASP A 267 -1.08 -6.51 -17.45
N TRP A 268 -0.38 -5.69 -16.67
CA TRP A 268 -0.32 -5.89 -15.23
C TRP A 268 -0.02 -4.59 -14.50
N VAL A 269 -0.36 -4.58 -13.21
CA VAL A 269 0.06 -3.54 -12.25
C VAL A 269 0.69 -4.17 -11.02
N SER A 270 1.61 -3.44 -10.40
CA SER A 270 2.13 -3.77 -9.09
C SER A 270 2.35 -2.50 -8.29
N GLN A 271 1.91 -2.55 -7.04
CA GLN A 271 2.13 -1.48 -6.07
C GLN A 271 2.82 -2.04 -4.83
N TYR A 272 3.84 -1.33 -4.37
CA TYR A 272 4.57 -1.65 -3.16
C TYR A 272 4.57 -0.48 -2.20
N SER A 273 4.39 -0.76 -0.91
CA SER A 273 4.67 0.18 0.17
C SER A 273 6.17 0.28 0.44
N TYR A 274 6.66 1.48 0.72
CA TYR A 274 8.03 1.70 1.15
C TYR A 274 8.26 1.06 2.53
N ALA A 275 9.15 0.09 2.60
CA ALA A 275 9.45 -0.69 3.79
C ALA A 275 10.98 -0.84 3.92
N PRO A 276 11.70 0.25 4.27
CA PRO A 276 13.15 0.24 4.29
C PRO A 276 13.61 -0.92 5.19
N SER A 277 14.43 -1.81 4.63
CA SER A 277 14.87 -2.98 5.36
C SER A 277 15.59 -2.52 6.62
N THR A 278 15.12 -2.93 7.80
CA THR A 278 15.97 -2.98 9.00
C THR A 278 16.93 -4.14 8.85
N ALA A 279 17.81 -4.10 7.85
CA ALA A 279 18.93 -5.01 7.77
C ALA A 279 19.97 -4.54 8.79
N THR A 280 19.67 -4.71 10.07
CA THR A 280 20.73 -4.97 11.04
C THR A 280 21.40 -6.24 10.54
N SER A 281 22.63 -6.12 10.08
CA SER A 281 23.51 -7.22 9.75
C SER A 281 23.45 -8.28 10.87
N ALA A 282 22.66 -9.33 10.65
CA ALA A 282 22.73 -10.51 11.49
C ALA A 282 24.11 -11.14 11.24
N PRO A 283 24.91 -11.47 12.27
CA PRO A 283 26.13 -12.21 12.06
C PRO A 283 25.77 -13.54 11.43
N VAL A 284 26.34 -13.82 10.26
CA VAL A 284 26.27 -15.13 9.61
C VAL A 284 26.94 -16.12 10.56
N THR A 285 26.16 -16.92 11.27
CA THR A 285 26.68 -18.07 11.99
C THR A 285 27.14 -19.09 10.96
N ALA A 286 28.43 -19.46 11.05
CA ALA A 286 29.04 -20.51 10.25
C ALA A 286 28.23 -21.82 10.34
N PRO A 287 28.17 -22.63 9.25
CA PRO A 287 27.47 -23.90 9.27
C PRO A 287 28.05 -24.82 10.36
N ALA A 288 27.16 -25.47 11.11
CA ALA A 288 27.51 -26.39 12.17
C ALA A 288 28.37 -27.56 11.65
N PRO A 289 29.38 -28.03 12.40
CA PRO A 289 30.16 -29.20 12.01
C PRO A 289 29.27 -30.45 12.00
N THR A 290 29.52 -31.30 11.01
CA THR A 290 28.86 -32.59 10.78
C THR A 290 28.96 -33.50 12.01
N PRO A 291 27.90 -34.23 12.42
CA PRO A 291 27.97 -35.16 13.54
C PRO A 291 28.96 -36.30 13.28
N ALA A 292 29.76 -36.64 14.28
CA ALA A 292 30.65 -37.81 14.25
C ALA A 292 29.87 -39.13 14.22
N PRO A 293 30.39 -40.19 13.57
CA PRO A 293 29.68 -41.46 13.45
C PRO A 293 29.59 -42.20 14.79
N ALA A 294 28.46 -42.89 14.97
CA ALA A 294 28.10 -43.64 16.17
C ALA A 294 29.08 -44.78 16.51
N PRO A 295 29.37 -45.05 17.79
CA PRO A 295 30.21 -46.17 18.19
C PRO A 295 29.52 -47.53 17.99
N ALA A 296 30.34 -48.54 17.69
CA ALA A 296 29.96 -49.94 17.50
C ALA A 296 29.33 -50.59 18.77
N PRO A 297 28.46 -51.62 18.60
CA PRO A 297 27.75 -52.23 19.70
C PRO A 297 28.66 -53.07 20.62
N ALA A 298 28.45 -52.94 21.94
CA ALA A 298 29.15 -53.70 22.96
C ALA A 298 28.61 -55.16 23.08
N PRO A 299 29.44 -56.14 23.47
CA PRO A 299 29.05 -57.55 23.54
C PRO A 299 28.15 -57.86 24.75
N ALA A 300 27.32 -58.89 24.58
CA ALA A 300 26.33 -59.36 25.55
C ALA A 300 26.93 -59.80 26.91
N PRO A 301 26.34 -59.40 28.05
CA PRO A 301 26.73 -59.91 29.36
C PRO A 301 26.15 -61.31 29.64
N LYS A 302 27.00 -62.14 30.26
CA LYS A 302 26.75 -63.46 30.86
C LYS A 302 25.71 -63.39 32.00
N PRO A 303 24.93 -64.46 32.28
CA PRO A 303 23.89 -64.41 33.29
C PRO A 303 24.45 -64.46 34.71
N THR A 304 23.87 -63.65 35.60
CA THR A 304 24.21 -63.55 37.04
C THR A 304 22.96 -63.91 37.87
N PRO A 305 23.11 -64.71 38.95
CA PRO A 305 22.01 -65.35 39.66
C PRO A 305 21.13 -64.42 40.53
N THR A 306 19.92 -64.91 40.79
CA THR A 306 18.83 -64.36 41.63
C THR A 306 18.88 -64.95 43.05
N PRO A 307 18.23 -64.38 44.09
CA PRO A 307 18.28 -63.03 44.65
C PRO A 307 18.68 -63.04 46.16
N THR A 308 18.94 -61.86 46.74
CA THR A 308 18.90 -61.65 48.21
C THR A 308 17.88 -60.54 48.50
N PRO A 309 16.96 -60.70 49.48
CA PRO A 309 15.88 -59.74 49.71
C PRO A 309 16.41 -58.36 50.11
N THR A 310 15.97 -57.33 49.36
CA THR A 310 16.33 -55.93 49.59
C THR A 310 15.44 -55.34 50.70
N PRO A 311 15.99 -54.60 51.69
CA PRO A 311 15.20 -53.91 52.71
C PRO A 311 14.27 -52.84 52.10
N ALA A 312 13.16 -52.56 52.78
CA ALA A 312 12.14 -51.61 52.35
C ALA A 312 12.74 -50.22 51.98
N PRO A 313 12.20 -49.54 50.94
CA PRO A 313 12.74 -48.26 50.47
C PRO A 313 12.63 -47.18 51.56
N ALA A 314 13.70 -46.42 51.76
CA ALA A 314 13.64 -45.18 52.52
C ALA A 314 12.63 -44.21 51.86
N PRO A 315 11.88 -43.40 52.63
CA PRO A 315 10.94 -42.43 52.08
C PRO A 315 11.66 -41.48 51.13
N LYS A 316 11.12 -41.36 49.91
CA LYS A 316 11.60 -40.41 48.89
C LYS A 316 11.62 -39.00 49.49
N PRO A 317 12.72 -38.23 49.38
CA PRO A 317 12.76 -36.86 49.85
C PRO A 317 11.60 -36.08 49.24
N THR A 318 10.82 -35.40 50.08
CA THR A 318 9.81 -34.44 49.64
C THR A 318 10.49 -33.43 48.72
N PRO A 319 10.03 -33.24 47.46
CA PRO A 319 10.62 -32.25 46.56
C PRO A 319 10.66 -30.89 47.25
N ALA A 320 11.79 -30.20 47.17
CA ALA A 320 11.88 -28.81 47.62
C ALA A 320 10.77 -27.99 46.94
N PRO A 321 10.17 -27.01 47.63
CA PRO A 321 9.12 -26.18 47.05
C PRO A 321 9.60 -25.57 45.72
N ALA A 322 8.76 -25.63 44.69
CA ALA A 322 9.07 -25.01 43.41
C ALA A 322 9.38 -23.51 43.63
N PRO A 323 10.39 -22.95 42.92
CA PRO A 323 10.69 -21.53 43.03
C PRO A 323 9.44 -20.69 42.72
N ALA A 324 9.22 -19.62 43.49
CA ALA A 324 8.13 -18.69 43.21
C ALA A 324 8.28 -18.12 41.77
N PRO A 325 7.17 -17.97 41.01
CA PRO A 325 7.24 -17.44 39.64
C PRO A 325 7.80 -16.01 39.62
N LYS A 326 8.56 -15.70 38.56
CA LYS A 326 9.07 -14.35 38.29
C LYS A 326 7.96 -13.43 37.78
N THR A 327 8.19 -12.13 37.86
CA THR A 327 7.27 -11.12 37.31
C THR A 327 7.68 -10.72 35.91
N LEU A 328 6.72 -10.63 34.98
CA LEU A 328 6.98 -10.10 33.64
C LEU A 328 7.20 -8.60 33.69
N THR A 329 8.23 -8.12 32.98
CA THR A 329 8.28 -6.72 32.53
C THR A 329 7.24 -6.55 31.43
N THR A 330 6.37 -5.54 31.57
CA THR A 330 5.27 -5.25 30.64
C THR A 330 5.17 -3.76 30.36
N THR A 331 4.79 -3.42 29.13
CA THR A 331 4.43 -2.06 28.71
C THR A 331 2.95 -1.99 28.36
N THR A 332 2.40 -0.77 28.30
CA THR A 332 1.05 -0.54 27.76
C THR A 332 1.03 -0.85 26.27
N PRO A 333 0.10 -1.71 25.79
CA PRO A 333 -0.01 -2.02 24.37
C PRO A 333 -0.30 -0.77 23.55
N THR A 334 0.37 -0.65 22.41
CA THR A 334 0.10 0.42 21.45
C THR A 334 -0.84 -0.09 20.37
N VAL A 335 -1.72 0.78 19.89
CA VAL A 335 -2.61 0.50 18.76
C VAL A 335 -2.27 1.49 17.65
N ARG A 336 -2.01 0.96 16.46
CA ARG A 336 -1.69 1.74 15.25
C ARG A 336 -2.74 1.51 14.17
N GLY A 337 -2.87 2.48 13.27
CA GLY A 337 -3.86 2.50 12.19
C GLY A 337 -4.90 3.59 12.41
N ASP A 338 -5.61 3.94 11.34
CA ASP A 338 -6.69 4.92 11.41
C ASP A 338 -7.87 4.33 12.19
N VAL A 339 -8.31 5.04 13.22
CA VAL A 339 -9.43 4.60 14.05
C VAL A 339 -10.74 5.02 13.39
N LYS A 340 -11.01 4.49 12.20
CA LYS A 340 -12.21 4.76 11.39
C LYS A 340 -12.80 3.45 10.83
N VAL A 341 -14.07 3.47 10.41
CA VAL A 341 -14.76 2.29 9.84
C VAL A 341 -13.96 1.67 8.70
N ALA A 342 -14.04 0.34 8.58
CA ALA A 342 -13.34 -0.51 7.61
C ALA A 342 -11.82 -0.61 7.80
N SER A 343 -11.20 0.29 8.57
CA SER A 343 -9.77 0.24 8.85
C SER A 343 -9.39 -0.94 9.73
N THR A 344 -8.17 -1.46 9.55
CA THR A 344 -7.61 -2.51 10.41
C THR A 344 -6.61 -1.92 11.39
N LEU A 345 -6.96 -1.95 12.68
CA LEU A 345 -6.07 -1.59 13.78
C LEU A 345 -5.09 -2.72 14.07
N ARG A 346 -3.87 -2.36 14.49
CA ARG A 346 -2.80 -3.29 14.83
C ARG A 346 -2.29 -3.01 16.24
N ALA A 347 -2.32 -4.02 17.10
CA ALA A 347 -1.83 -3.96 18.46
C ALA A 347 -0.38 -4.46 18.55
N SER A 348 0.43 -3.79 19.36
CA SER A 348 1.80 -4.21 19.69
C SER A 348 2.03 -4.19 21.20
N ALA A 349 2.81 -5.16 21.69
CA ALA A 349 3.26 -5.31 23.08
C ALA A 349 4.79 -5.18 23.18
N ASP A 350 5.38 -4.26 22.42
CA ASP A 350 6.83 -4.01 22.42
C ASP A 350 7.33 -3.61 23.82
N GLY A 351 8.47 -4.17 24.21
CA GLY A 351 9.08 -3.94 25.53
C GLY A 351 8.61 -4.89 26.63
N TRP A 352 7.80 -5.91 26.29
CA TRP A 352 7.55 -7.04 27.18
C TRP A 352 8.78 -7.95 27.28
N THR A 353 8.83 -8.77 28.33
CA THR A 353 9.92 -9.74 28.55
C THR A 353 10.11 -10.61 27.29
N PRO A 354 11.34 -10.74 26.75
CA PRO A 354 11.58 -11.54 25.55
C PRO A 354 11.10 -12.98 25.68
N GLY A 355 10.47 -13.51 24.63
CA GLY A 355 9.89 -14.86 24.63
C GLY A 355 8.50 -14.97 25.27
N THR A 356 7.87 -13.86 25.65
CA THR A 356 6.49 -13.86 26.16
C THR A 356 5.50 -14.13 25.02
N ALA A 357 4.66 -15.16 25.18
CA ALA A 357 3.53 -15.40 24.29
C ALA A 357 2.38 -14.45 24.66
N VAL A 358 1.86 -13.70 23.69
CA VAL A 358 0.81 -12.68 23.92
C VAL A 358 -0.49 -13.09 23.22
N THR A 359 -1.58 -13.08 23.97
CA THR A 359 -2.96 -13.21 23.45
C THR A 359 -3.68 -11.87 23.53
N TRP A 360 -4.60 -11.63 22.60
CA TRP A 360 -5.30 -10.35 22.50
C TRP A 360 -6.80 -10.50 22.76
N SER A 361 -7.42 -9.43 23.24
CA SER A 361 -8.88 -9.33 23.35
C SER A 361 -9.28 -7.89 23.05
N TRP A 362 -9.80 -7.68 21.84
CA TRP A 362 -10.33 -6.38 21.43
C TRP A 362 -11.69 -6.12 22.06
N ARG A 363 -11.94 -4.86 22.39
CA ARG A 363 -13.14 -4.41 23.10
C ARG A 363 -13.68 -3.14 22.48
N VAL A 364 -15.00 -3.03 22.43
CA VAL A 364 -15.72 -1.82 22.05
C VAL A 364 -16.59 -1.40 23.23
N ASP A 365 -16.39 -0.18 23.72
CA ASP A 365 -16.94 0.33 24.98
C ASP A 365 -16.72 -0.62 26.16
N GLY A 366 -15.51 -1.18 26.23
CA GLY A 366 -15.12 -2.12 27.29
C GLY A 366 -15.66 -3.55 27.11
N THR A 367 -16.60 -3.78 26.19
CA THR A 367 -17.18 -5.11 25.93
C THR A 367 -16.31 -5.89 24.95
N PRO A 368 -15.87 -7.14 25.26
CA PRO A 368 -15.11 -7.98 24.34
C PRO A 368 -15.86 -8.20 23.03
N VAL A 369 -15.17 -8.06 21.91
CA VAL A 369 -15.69 -8.42 20.60
C VAL A 369 -15.44 -9.91 20.37
N PRO A 370 -16.49 -10.75 20.22
CA PRO A 370 -16.32 -12.18 19.96
C PRO A 370 -15.44 -12.44 18.73
N GLY A 371 -14.49 -13.37 18.85
CA GLY A 371 -13.56 -13.73 17.76
C GLY A 371 -12.40 -12.75 17.51
N ALA A 372 -12.40 -11.57 18.12
CA ALA A 372 -11.33 -10.59 17.96
C ALA A 372 -10.17 -10.85 18.94
N THR A 373 -9.47 -11.97 18.74
CA THR A 373 -8.36 -12.44 19.61
C THR A 373 -6.97 -12.34 18.98
N GLY A 374 -6.88 -11.87 17.74
CA GLY A 374 -5.62 -11.61 17.05
C GLY A 374 -5.02 -10.25 17.40
N SER A 375 -3.78 -10.02 16.96
CA SER A 375 -3.10 -8.72 17.08
C SER A 375 -3.72 -7.63 16.19
N THR A 376 -4.74 -7.97 15.40
CA THR A 376 -5.42 -7.05 14.48
C THR A 376 -6.92 -7.00 14.75
N PHE A 377 -7.53 -5.85 14.48
CA PHE A 377 -8.97 -5.64 14.59
C PHE A 377 -9.50 -4.78 13.44
N ARG A 378 -10.47 -5.33 12.69
CA ARG A 378 -11.19 -4.57 11.67
C ARG A 378 -12.30 -3.77 12.35
N VAL A 379 -12.23 -2.45 12.25
CA VAL A 379 -13.25 -1.53 12.76
C VAL A 379 -14.54 -1.73 11.95
N ARG A 380 -15.66 -1.99 12.62
CA ARG A 380 -16.94 -2.28 11.96
C ARG A 380 -17.76 -1.00 11.85
N ALA A 381 -18.71 -1.00 10.92
CA ALA A 381 -19.69 0.09 10.76
C ALA A 381 -20.39 0.47 12.09
N GLY A 382 -20.76 -0.52 12.90
CA GLY A 382 -21.42 -0.30 14.20
C GLY A 382 -20.51 0.16 15.34
N ASP A 383 -19.21 0.38 15.07
CA ASP A 383 -18.24 0.84 16.07
C ASP A 383 -18.08 2.38 16.08
N VAL A 384 -18.67 3.13 15.14
CA VAL A 384 -18.58 4.60 15.09
C VAL A 384 -19.09 5.25 16.36
N ASP A 385 -18.42 6.31 16.80
CA ASP A 385 -18.67 7.06 18.04
C ASP A 385 -18.45 6.24 19.32
N ARG A 386 -18.00 4.99 19.18
CA ARG A 386 -17.65 4.11 20.29
C ARG A 386 -16.14 4.07 20.47
N ARG A 387 -15.70 3.52 21.61
CA ARG A 387 -14.28 3.48 21.96
C ARG A 387 -13.71 2.07 21.85
N VAL A 388 -12.67 1.94 21.04
CA VAL A 388 -11.91 0.70 20.89
C VAL A 388 -10.76 0.65 21.88
N THR A 389 -10.59 -0.49 22.53
CA THR A 389 -9.42 -0.84 23.36
C THR A 389 -8.98 -2.27 23.04
N VAL A 390 -7.73 -2.61 23.34
CA VAL A 390 -7.26 -4.00 23.30
C VAL A 390 -6.59 -4.36 24.62
N VAL A 391 -6.88 -5.57 25.11
CA VAL A 391 -6.19 -6.18 26.25
C VAL A 391 -5.16 -7.16 25.71
N ALA A 392 -3.89 -6.96 26.06
CA ALA A 392 -2.81 -7.91 25.85
C ALA A 392 -2.60 -8.72 27.13
N THR A 393 -2.59 -10.04 27.02
CA THR A 393 -2.27 -10.96 28.12
C THR A 393 -1.05 -11.79 27.73
N GLY A 394 0.03 -11.66 28.49
CA GLY A 394 1.29 -12.35 28.21
C GLY A 394 1.58 -13.46 29.20
N SER A 395 2.12 -14.57 28.70
CA SER A 395 2.52 -15.74 29.47
C SER A 395 3.91 -16.23 29.06
N ALA A 396 4.71 -16.66 30.04
CA ALA A 396 6.04 -17.24 29.84
C ALA A 396 6.33 -18.27 30.94
N ALA A 397 7.09 -19.33 30.62
CA ALA A 397 7.40 -20.39 31.58
C ALA A 397 8.21 -19.84 32.77
N GLY A 398 7.73 -20.14 33.99
CA GLY A 398 8.36 -19.63 35.22
C GLY A 398 8.01 -18.18 35.56
N TYR A 399 7.04 -17.57 34.86
CA TYR A 399 6.53 -16.23 35.14
C TYR A 399 5.05 -16.23 35.49
N THR A 400 4.62 -15.28 36.32
CA THR A 400 3.20 -14.98 36.53
C THR A 400 2.63 -14.24 35.31
N THR A 401 1.49 -14.71 34.78
CA THR A 401 0.77 -14.07 33.68
C THR A 401 0.43 -12.62 34.01
N ALA A 402 0.58 -11.72 33.03
CA ALA A 402 0.27 -10.30 33.19
C ALA A 402 -0.62 -9.80 32.05
N SER A 403 -1.50 -8.83 32.36
CA SER A 403 -2.37 -8.17 31.38
C SER A 403 -2.18 -6.66 31.39
N ARG A 404 -2.30 -6.03 30.23
CA ARG A 404 -2.34 -4.58 30.06
C ARG A 404 -3.36 -4.19 29.00
N THR A 405 -4.00 -3.04 29.19
CA THR A 405 -4.99 -2.49 28.25
C THR A 405 -4.38 -1.29 27.53
N SER A 406 -4.64 -1.16 26.23
CA SER A 406 -4.20 0.00 25.43
C SER A 406 -4.89 1.30 25.85
N ALA A 407 -4.48 2.41 25.23
CA ALA A 407 -5.27 3.62 25.19
C ALA A 407 -6.68 3.36 24.61
N SER A 408 -7.64 4.18 25.01
CA SER A 408 -9.03 4.14 24.55
C SER A 408 -9.23 5.09 23.39
N LEU A 409 -9.48 4.55 22.20
CA LEU A 409 -9.48 5.28 20.93
C LEU A 409 -10.91 5.45 20.41
N LEU A 410 -11.31 6.70 20.14
CA LEU A 410 -12.62 7.02 19.55
C LEU A 410 -12.63 6.61 18.07
N VAL A 411 -13.67 5.89 17.65
CA VAL A 411 -13.87 5.54 16.24
C VAL A 411 -14.55 6.68 15.50
N LEU A 412 -13.89 7.15 14.45
CA LEU A 412 -14.34 8.19 13.54
C LEU A 412 -15.11 7.58 12.34
N PRO A 413 -15.99 8.36 11.68
CA PRO A 413 -16.62 7.93 10.44
C PRO A 413 -15.61 7.90 9.28
N THR A 414 -15.91 7.08 8.26
CA THR A 414 -15.17 7.08 6.99
C THR A 414 -15.96 7.89 5.94
N THR A 415 -15.27 8.70 5.16
CA THR A 415 -15.82 9.36 3.97
C THR A 415 -15.66 8.41 2.78
N TYR A 416 -16.75 8.13 2.08
CA TYR A 416 -16.78 7.28 0.90
C TYR A 416 -16.86 8.14 -0.36
N PHE A 417 -16.26 7.65 -1.44
CA PHE A 417 -16.23 8.33 -2.75
C PHE A 417 -17.46 8.04 -3.60
N SER A 418 -18.15 6.92 -3.35
CA SER A 418 -19.34 6.48 -4.09
C SER A 418 -20.32 5.73 -3.20
N CYS A 419 -21.55 5.59 -3.69
CA CYS A 419 -22.55 4.76 -3.05
C CYS A 419 -22.21 3.26 -3.06
N GLY A 420 -21.49 2.78 -4.07
CA GLY A 420 -20.99 1.40 -4.09
C GLY A 420 -20.06 1.11 -2.91
N ALA A 421 -19.12 2.02 -2.65
CA ALA A 421 -18.17 1.88 -1.55
C ALA A 421 -18.85 1.99 -0.18
N LEU A 422 -19.75 2.96 -0.01
CA LEU A 422 -20.51 3.08 1.24
C LEU A 422 -21.36 1.83 1.50
N ASN A 423 -22.05 1.32 0.46
CA ASN A 423 -22.93 0.16 0.59
C ASN A 423 -22.18 -1.16 0.82
N SER A 424 -20.86 -1.21 0.64
CA SER A 424 -20.07 -2.39 1.03
C SER A 424 -20.00 -2.57 2.55
N GLU A 425 -20.00 -1.47 3.32
CA GLU A 425 -20.02 -1.48 4.79
C GLU A 425 -21.42 -1.23 5.36
N HIS A 426 -22.29 -0.53 4.62
CA HIS A 426 -23.66 -0.18 4.99
C HIS A 426 -24.66 -0.63 3.90
N PRO A 427 -25.00 -1.92 3.81
CA PRO A 427 -25.70 -2.48 2.63
C PRO A 427 -27.04 -1.83 2.24
N ALA A 428 -27.73 -1.19 3.17
CA ALA A 428 -29.01 -0.51 2.97
C ALA A 428 -28.88 1.03 3.01
N GLY A 429 -27.66 1.57 2.96
CA GLY A 429 -27.39 2.99 3.12
C GLY A 429 -27.34 3.45 4.58
N VAL A 430 -27.23 4.77 4.75
CA VAL A 430 -27.09 5.43 6.07
C VAL A 430 -28.12 6.55 6.22
N ALA A 431 -28.92 6.48 7.28
CA ALA A 431 -29.86 7.53 7.66
C ALA A 431 -29.25 8.48 8.70
N LYS A 432 -29.55 9.77 8.57
CA LYS A 432 -29.23 10.79 9.58
C LYS A 432 -29.87 10.53 10.93
N ASN A 433 -31.10 10.01 10.94
CA ASN A 433 -31.88 9.67 12.14
C ASN A 433 -33.00 8.68 11.79
N THR A 434 -33.69 8.12 12.78
CA THR A 434 -34.81 7.17 12.58
C THR A 434 -36.06 7.78 11.94
N SER A 435 -36.13 9.11 11.84
CA SER A 435 -37.25 9.85 11.27
C SER A 435 -37.06 10.21 9.80
N ALA A 436 -35.86 10.01 9.21
CA ALA A 436 -35.65 10.24 7.78
C ALA A 436 -36.54 9.31 6.94
N ARG A 437 -36.82 9.68 5.69
CA ARG A 437 -37.77 9.00 4.81
C ARG A 437 -37.28 9.11 3.37
N ASP A 438 -37.28 7.99 2.64
CA ASP A 438 -36.89 7.93 1.22
C ASP A 438 -37.90 8.70 0.37
N GLN A 439 -37.42 9.67 -0.40
CA GLN A 439 -38.21 10.49 -1.32
C GLN A 439 -38.10 9.96 -2.76
N VAL A 440 -39.12 9.24 -3.21
CA VAL A 440 -39.19 8.73 -4.59
C VAL A 440 -40.13 9.59 -5.43
N GLY A 441 -39.57 10.63 -6.04
CA GLY A 441 -40.34 11.60 -6.83
C GLY A 441 -41.32 12.37 -5.93
N THR A 442 -42.61 12.04 -5.98
CA THR A 442 -43.64 12.64 -5.11
C THR A 442 -44.06 11.74 -3.94
N ARG A 443 -43.45 10.56 -3.81
CA ARG A 443 -43.80 9.56 -2.78
C ARG A 443 -42.81 9.61 -1.63
N THR A 444 -43.32 9.67 -0.41
CA THR A 444 -42.55 9.48 0.82
C THR A 444 -42.66 8.03 1.25
N LEU A 445 -41.54 7.31 1.24
CA LEU A 445 -41.44 5.91 1.68
C LEU A 445 -40.79 5.82 3.06
N ALA A 446 -40.99 4.68 3.73
CA ALA A 446 -40.25 4.37 4.95
C ALA A 446 -38.76 4.13 4.62
N GLN A 447 -37.90 4.26 5.62
CA GLN A 447 -36.48 3.89 5.48
C GLN A 447 -36.37 2.41 5.08
N PRO A 448 -35.47 2.06 4.15
CA PRO A 448 -35.20 0.66 3.82
C PRO A 448 -34.85 -0.16 5.07
N ALA A 449 -35.30 -1.41 5.10
CA ALA A 449 -34.97 -2.30 6.21
C ALA A 449 -33.45 -2.53 6.29
N GLY A 450 -32.88 -2.41 7.50
CA GLY A 450 -31.44 -2.57 7.72
C GLY A 450 -30.61 -1.30 7.49
N THR A 451 -31.24 -0.16 7.20
CA THR A 451 -30.55 1.14 7.09
C THR A 451 -29.76 1.43 8.37
N THR A 452 -28.48 1.80 8.22
CA THR A 452 -27.67 2.20 9.37
C THR A 452 -28.10 3.58 9.83
N VAL A 453 -28.51 3.75 11.10
CA VAL A 453 -28.85 5.07 11.65
C VAL A 453 -27.63 5.65 12.36
N SER A 454 -27.00 6.66 11.76
CA SER A 454 -25.88 7.38 12.38
C SER A 454 -25.76 8.79 11.81
N ALA A 455 -26.00 9.80 12.66
CA ALA A 455 -25.84 11.19 12.27
C ALA A 455 -24.39 11.52 11.86
N THR A 456 -23.41 10.89 12.54
CA THR A 456 -21.98 11.08 12.29
C THR A 456 -21.55 10.50 10.94
N VAL A 457 -21.97 9.26 10.63
CA VAL A 457 -21.66 8.64 9.33
C VAL A 457 -22.40 9.36 8.20
N TYR A 458 -23.66 9.76 8.41
CA TYR A 458 -24.41 10.57 7.45
C TYR A 458 -23.69 11.88 7.16
N ALA A 459 -23.31 12.63 8.19
CA ALA A 459 -22.67 13.94 8.02
C ALA A 459 -21.35 13.84 7.23
N ALA A 460 -20.55 12.79 7.46
CA ALA A 460 -19.33 12.53 6.70
C ALA A 460 -19.59 12.20 5.22
N ASN A 461 -20.79 11.73 4.88
CA ASN A 461 -21.14 11.22 3.55
C ASN A 461 -22.31 11.94 2.89
N ALA A 462 -22.75 13.08 3.45
CA ALA A 462 -23.94 13.80 2.99
C ALA A 462 -23.86 14.26 1.52
N ARG A 463 -22.66 14.32 0.94
CA ARG A 463 -22.46 14.59 -0.49
C ARG A 463 -23.03 13.51 -1.42
N LEU A 464 -23.24 12.30 -0.88
CA LEU A 464 -23.77 11.14 -1.61
C LEU A 464 -25.30 11.01 -1.45
N ASP A 465 -25.93 11.85 -0.64
CA ASP A 465 -27.39 12.02 -0.55
C ASP A 465 -27.83 13.03 -1.64
N VAL A 466 -28.20 12.49 -2.81
CA VAL A 466 -28.45 13.28 -4.02
C VAL A 466 -29.81 14.00 -3.96
N ASP A 467 -30.82 13.33 -3.42
CA ASP A 467 -32.19 13.82 -3.24
C ASP A 467 -32.42 14.59 -1.93
N ARG A 468 -31.42 14.60 -1.04
CA ARG A 468 -31.35 15.41 0.20
C ARG A 468 -32.45 15.12 1.19
N ASP A 469 -32.85 13.87 1.29
CA ASP A 469 -33.94 13.45 2.18
C ASP A 469 -33.46 12.96 3.55
N GLY A 470 -32.13 12.94 3.77
CA GLY A 470 -31.54 12.48 5.01
C GLY A 470 -31.13 11.00 4.99
N LEU A 471 -31.15 10.37 3.82
CA LEU A 471 -30.62 9.04 3.57
C LEU A 471 -29.50 9.13 2.52
N VAL A 472 -28.38 8.48 2.81
CA VAL A 472 -27.26 8.39 1.88
C VAL A 472 -27.28 7.01 1.27
N CYS A 473 -27.32 6.95 -0.06
CA CYS A 473 -27.13 5.75 -0.86
C CYS A 473 -28.11 4.61 -0.54
N GLU A 474 -29.38 4.93 -0.23
CA GLU A 474 -30.40 3.89 -0.10
C GLU A 474 -30.46 2.98 -1.33
N ARG A 475 -30.66 1.69 -1.07
CA ARG A 475 -31.01 0.73 -2.11
C ARG A 475 -32.52 0.50 -2.05
N ARG A 476 -33.17 0.75 -3.19
CA ARG A 476 -34.60 0.54 -3.41
C ARG A 476 -34.92 -0.91 -3.72
#